data_AF-A0A7V7GMS8-F1
#
_entry.id   AF-A0A7V7GMS8-F1
#
_cell.length_a   1.000
_cell.length_b   1.000
_cell.length_c   1.000
_cell.angle_alpha   90.00
_cell.angle_beta   90.00
_cell.angle_gamma   90.00
#
_symmetry.space_group_name_H-M   'P 1'
#
loop_
_entity.id
_entity.type
_entity.pdbx_description
1 polymer ?
#
loop_
_entity_poly.entity_id
_entity_poly.type
_entity_poly.pdbx_seq_one_letter_code
_entity_poly.pdbx_strand_id
1 'polypeptide(L)' 'MEVVELPDRQQRQLDALRVHINNLLADQWLIASRNPLTLQRGEQVCYVLHGMLVSDGLV' A
#
# COMPACT_ATOMS: atom_id res chain seq x y z
N MET A 1 -18.31 8.54 -12.87
CA MET A 1 -17.34 7.78 -12.07
C MET A 1 -18.05 6.53 -11.60
N GLU A 2 -17.72 5.38 -12.18
CA GLU A 2 -18.30 4.10 -11.80
C GLU A 2 -17.71 3.71 -10.43
N VAL A 3 -18.51 3.79 -9.38
CA VAL A 3 -18.11 3.31 -8.06
C VAL A 3 -18.25 1.80 -8.11
N VAL A 4 -17.15 1.11 -8.43
CA VAL A 4 -17.10 -0.35 -8.43
C VAL A 4 -17.27 -0.83 -6.99
N GLU A 5 -18.49 -1.21 -6.62
CA GLU A 5 -18.81 -1.81 -5.33
C GLU A 5 -18.21 -3.22 -5.29
N LEU A 6 -17.07 -3.34 -4.60
CA LEU A 6 -16.44 -4.62 -4.34
C LEU A 6 -17.18 -5.33 -3.20
N PRO A 7 -17.30 -6.67 -3.23
CA PRO A 7 -17.95 -7.41 -2.15
C PRO A 7 -17.35 -7.07 -0.78
N ASP A 8 -18.16 -7.03 0.28
CA ASP A 8 -17.80 -6.50 1.61
C ASP A 8 -16.45 -6.99 2.16
N ARG A 9 -16.11 -8.26 1.88
CA ARG A 9 -14.85 -8.87 2.33
C ARG A 9 -13.64 -8.26 1.62
N GLN A 10 -13.77 -7.96 0.34
CA GLN A 10 -12.73 -7.34 -0.47
C GLN A 10 -12.59 -5.85 -0.14
N GLN A 11 -13.70 -5.16 0.13
CA GLN A 11 -13.66 -3.77 0.60
C GLN A 11 -12.93 -3.64 1.95
N ARG A 12 -13.23 -4.50 2.93
CA ARG A 12 -12.53 -4.52 4.23
C ARG A 12 -11.03 -4.81 4.10
N GLN A 13 -10.63 -5.69 3.19
CA GLN A 13 -9.22 -5.97 2.93
C GLN A 13 -8.50 -4.73 2.36
N LEU A 14 -9.16 -4.00 1.47
CA LEU A 14 -8.63 -2.74 0.94
C LEU A 14 -8.58 -1.63 1.99
N ASP A 15 -9.53 -1.58 2.91
CA ASP A 15 -9.49 -0.64 4.03
C ASP A 15 -8.35 -0.96 5.00
N ALA A 16 -8.12 -2.24 5.31
CA ALA A 16 -6.95 -2.65 6.10
C ALA A 16 -5.63 -2.27 5.42
N LEU A 17 -5.53 -2.47 4.09
CA LEU A 17 -4.37 -2.04 3.30
C LEU A 17 -4.17 -0.52 3.35
N ARG A 18 -5.25 0.26 3.19
CA ARG A 18 -5.21 1.74 3.28
C ARG A 18 -4.74 2.21 4.65
N VAL A 19 -5.25 1.62 5.73
CA VAL A 19 -4.81 1.91 7.09
C VAL A 19 -3.32 1.59 7.24
N HIS A 20 -2.86 0.45 6.72
CA HIS A 20 -1.46 0.09 6.77
C HIS A 20 -0.56 1.07 5.99
N ILE A 21 -0.96 1.47 4.78
CA ILE A 21 -0.27 2.51 3.99
C ILE A 21 -0.20 3.83 4.78
N ASN A 22 -1.31 4.28 5.37
CA ASN A 22 -1.34 5.51 6.16
C ASN A 22 -0.39 5.44 7.37
N ASN A 23 -0.31 4.29 8.04
CA ASN A 23 0.64 4.08 9.14
C ASN A 23 2.09 4.20 8.66
N LEU A 24 2.42 3.64 7.49
CA LEU A 24 3.76 3.78 6.90
C LEU A 24 4.06 5.25 6.56
N LEU A 25 3.10 5.98 5.98
CA LEU A 25 3.27 7.42 5.71
C LEU A 25 3.48 8.23 6.98
N ALA A 26 2.81 7.88 8.08
CA ALA A 26 3.04 8.49 9.39
C ALA A 26 4.44 8.16 9.95
N ASP A 27 4.95 6.96 9.67
CA ASP A 27 6.29 6.46 10.03
C ASP A 27 7.39 6.92 9.03
N GLN A 28 7.22 8.10 8.43
CA GLN A 28 8.19 8.74 7.53
C GLN A 28 8.49 7.97 6.22
N TRP A 29 7.64 7.03 5.82
CA TRP A 29 7.73 6.46 4.48
C TRP A 29 7.23 7.47 3.46
N LEU A 30 7.94 7.57 2.34
CA LEU A 30 7.63 8.47 1.24
C LEU A 30 7.02 7.70 0.08
N ILE A 31 6.05 8.31 -0.60
CA ILE A 31 5.50 7.74 -1.84
C ILE A 31 6.50 7.98 -2.97
N ALA A 32 7.23 6.93 -3.36
CA ALA A 32 8.17 6.95 -4.47
C ALA A 32 7.47 6.83 -5.84
N SER A 33 6.41 6.01 -5.92
CA SER A 33 5.56 5.86 -7.10
C SER A 33 4.11 5.59 -6.72
N ARG A 34 3.15 5.87 -7.61
CA ARG A 34 1.70 5.66 -7.37
C ARG A 34 1.07 4.60 -8.25
N ASN A 35 1.74 4.14 -9.30
CA ASN A 35 1.22 3.12 -10.20
C ASN A 35 2.36 2.24 -10.77
N PRO A 36 2.69 1.11 -10.12
CA PRO A 36 2.15 0.62 -8.84
C PRO A 36 2.57 1.50 -7.65
N LEU A 37 1.75 1.54 -6.58
CA LEU A 37 2.08 2.30 -5.38
C LEU A 37 3.37 1.73 -4.76
N THR A 38 4.37 2.59 -4.60
CA THR A 38 5.66 2.25 -4.01
C THR A 38 5.96 3.25 -2.89
N LEU A 39 6.33 2.73 -1.73
CA LEU A 39 6.74 3.45 -0.55
C LEU A 39 8.24 3.20 -0.31
N GLN A 40 8.96 4.22 0.12
CA GLN A 40 10.38 4.10 0.42
C GLN A 40 10.72 4.79 1.74
N ARG A 41 11.64 4.18 2.50
CA ARG A 41 12.24 4.75 3.70
C ARG A 41 13.74 4.43 3.71
N GLY A 42 14.57 5.39 3.31
CA GLY A 42 16.00 5.15 3.13
C GLY A 42 16.25 4.08 2.07
N GLU A 43 16.92 2.99 2.46
CA GLU A 43 17.20 1.83 1.60
C GLU A 43 16.03 0.82 1.53
N GLN A 44 15.03 0.96 2.41
CA GLN A 44 13.88 0.06 2.44
C GLN A 44 12.85 0.49 1.40
N VAL A 45 12.38 -0.46 0.59
CA VAL A 45 11.33 -0.24 -0.42
C VAL A 45 10.18 -1.21 -0.17
N CYS A 46 8.96 -0.70 -0.29
CA CYS A 46 7.74 -1.50 -0.27
C CYS A 46 6.89 -1.14 -1.48
N TYR A 47 6.24 -2.11 -2.11
CA TYR A 47 5.32 -1.86 -3.23
C TYR A 47 4.01 -2.62 -3.04
N VAL A 48 2.92 -2.05 -3.55
CA VAL A 48 1.61 -2.69 -3.54
C VAL A 48 1.45 -3.53 -4.79
N LEU A 49 1.26 -4.84 -4.60
CA LEU A 49 1.01 -5.80 -5.67
C LEU A 49 -0.24 -6.61 -5.33
N HIS A 50 -1.21 -6.67 -6.26
CA HIS A 50 -2.47 -7.41 -6.09
C HIS A 50 -3.23 -7.11 -4.77
N GLY A 51 -3.15 -5.88 -4.27
CA GLY A 51 -3.79 -5.50 -3.00
C GLY A 51 -3.02 -5.92 -1.74
N MET A 52 -1.75 -6.28 -1.87
CA MET A 52 -0.85 -6.61 -0.77
C MET A 52 0.37 -5.70 -0.80
N LEU A 53 0.87 -5.32 0.37
CA LEU A 53 2.11 -4.55 0.50
C LEU A 53 3.28 -5.53 0.63
N VAL A 54 4.23 -5.47 -0.30
CA VAL A 54 5.40 -6.35 -0.38
C VAL A 54 6.63 -5.50 -0.10
N SER A 55 7.45 -5.91 0.88
CA SER A 55 8.72 -5.26 1.18
C SER A 55 9.84 -5.89 0.36
N ASP A 56 10.53 -5.11 -0.46
CA ASP A 56 11.81 -5.48 -1.05
C ASP A 56 12.91 -5.18 -0.02
N GLY A 57 12.93 -6.00 1.02
CA GLY A 57 14.02 -6.01 1.99
C GLY A 57 15.04 -7.06 1.55
N LEU A 58 15.98 -6.68 0.69
CA LEU A 58 17.22 -7.46 0.54
C LEU A 58 17.98 -7.35 1.86
N VAL A 59 18.03 -8.46 2.60
CA VAL A 59 19.11 -8.75 3.56
C VAL A 59 20.27 -9.33 2.80
#